data_AF-A0A478FUY1-F1
#
_entry.id   AF-A0A478FUY1-F1
#
_cell.length_a   1.000
_cell.length_b   1.000
_cell.length_c   1.000
_cell.angle_alpha   90.00
_cell.angle_beta   90.00
_cell.angle_gamma   90.00
#
_symmetry.space_group_name_H-M   'P 1'
#
loop_
_entity.id
_entity.type
_entity.pdbx_description
1 polymer ?
#
loop_
_entity_poly.entity_id
_entity_poly.type
_entity_poly.pdbx_seq_one_letter_code
_entity_poly.pdbx_strand_id
1 'polypeptide(L)'
;MGFNNSDDYRRTEEEIILYINKYLELDFTTEQKYLEFNKNKVWFRARPNAITIDQNQKITSVLSIKSQFLERALWRDHPYWSHVLQLSLYLFLAGIDQGYLCLCQLSYEKEAITEFKSQLEMEDSYLLNQNISYYLRPKLNDMQALPISYQITEVWKNNHKKDTPLTIWKIKINSQQFSTVIDDISEWWDSYLTDSPELTKKEKRQAKKAMKKIY
;
A
#
# COMPACT_ATOMS: atom_id res chain seq x y z
N MET A 1 26.04 -5.76 8.25
CA MET A 1 25.21 -6.38 9.30
C MET A 1 23.78 -6.38 8.78
N GLY A 2 23.16 -7.55 8.65
CA GLY A 2 21.80 -7.64 8.12
C GLY A 2 20.79 -7.13 9.14
N PHE A 3 19.80 -6.35 8.69
CA PHE A 3 18.59 -6.04 9.45
C PHE A 3 17.89 -7.35 9.83
N ASN A 4 18.19 -7.85 11.03
CA ASN A 4 17.49 -8.97 11.66
C ASN A 4 16.78 -8.39 12.88
N ASN A 5 15.61 -7.77 12.67
CA ASN A 5 14.51 -7.76 13.64
C ASN A 5 13.29 -7.03 13.09
N SER A 6 12.11 -7.62 13.24
CA SER A 6 10.81 -6.98 13.01
C SER A 6 10.64 -5.69 13.82
N ASP A 7 11.33 -5.61 14.95
CA ASP A 7 11.23 -4.49 15.90
C ASP A 7 11.87 -3.21 15.35
N ASP A 8 12.96 -3.33 14.58
CA ASP A 8 13.62 -2.17 13.95
C ASP A 8 12.73 -1.55 12.85
N TYR A 9 12.04 -2.40 12.09
CA TYR A 9 11.06 -1.96 11.10
C TYR A 9 9.88 -1.24 11.75
N ARG A 10 9.30 -1.82 12.82
CA ARG A 10 8.16 -1.22 13.52
C ARG A 10 8.53 0.13 14.12
N ARG A 11 9.69 0.21 14.77
CA ARG A 11 10.21 1.47 15.31
C ARG A 11 10.39 2.53 14.23
N THR A 12 10.94 2.15 13.07
CA THR A 12 11.10 3.07 11.94
C THR A 12 9.76 3.59 11.43
N GLU A 13 8.73 2.73 11.33
CA GLU A 13 7.38 3.16 10.95
C GLU A 13 6.76 4.13 11.97
N GLU A 14 6.91 3.86 13.27
CA GLU A 14 6.45 4.75 14.35
C GLU A 14 7.12 6.13 14.27
N GLU A 15 8.44 6.18 14.04
CA GLU A 15 9.19 7.43 13.87
C GLU A 15 8.76 8.21 12.61
N ILE A 16 8.46 7.51 11.51
CA ILE A 16 7.89 8.13 10.30
C ILE A 16 6.51 8.74 10.60
N ILE A 17 5.65 8.04 11.33
CA ILE A 17 4.30 8.53 11.68
C ILE A 17 4.40 9.79 12.53
N LEU A 18 5.24 9.79 13.56
CA LEU A 18 5.48 10.98 14.40
C LEU A 18 5.99 12.16 13.58
N TYR A 19 6.91 11.90 12.64
CA TYR A 19 7.41 12.91 11.72
C TYR A 19 6.30 13.49 10.84
N ILE A 20 5.44 12.63 10.26
CA ILE A 20 4.33 13.05 9.41
C ILE A 20 3.32 13.89 10.20
N ASN A 21 2.91 13.43 11.39
CA ASN A 21 1.95 14.15 12.25
C ASN A 21 2.45 15.56 12.59
N LYS A 22 3.75 15.68 12.89
CA LYS A 22 4.38 16.98 13.20
C LYS A 22 4.26 18.00 12.07
N TYR A 23 4.39 17.58 10.81
CA TYR A 23 4.48 18.52 9.67
C TYR A 23 3.18 18.65 8.86
N LEU A 24 2.34 17.63 8.84
CA LEU A 24 1.06 17.68 8.12
C LEU A 24 -0.11 18.13 9.01
N GLU A 25 0.13 18.36 10.31
CA GLU A 25 -0.91 18.71 11.29
C GLU A 25 -2.06 17.67 11.32
N LEU A 26 -1.69 16.41 11.12
CA LEU A 26 -2.58 15.26 11.19
C LEU A 26 -2.31 14.46 12.47
N ASP A 27 -3.31 13.72 12.93
CA ASP A 27 -3.20 12.86 14.12
C ASP A 27 -3.32 11.38 13.72
N PHE A 28 -2.34 10.89 12.96
CA PHE A 28 -2.30 9.49 12.57
C PHE A 28 -1.97 8.61 13.78
N THR A 29 -2.79 7.58 14.01
CA THR A 29 -2.62 6.60 15.07
C THR A 29 -2.45 5.17 14.53
N THR A 30 -1.67 4.36 15.24
CA THR A 30 -1.38 2.95 14.91
C THR A 30 -2.33 1.97 15.60
N GLU A 31 -3.19 2.45 16.51
CA GLU A 31 -4.17 1.64 17.24
C GLU A 31 -5.31 1.22 16.31
N GLN A 32 -5.14 0.10 15.61
CA GLN A 32 -6.14 -0.35 14.63
C GLN A 32 -6.42 -1.85 14.68
N LYS A 33 -7.72 -2.16 14.55
CA LYS A 33 -8.19 -3.47 14.09
C LYS A 33 -8.13 -3.52 12.56
N TYR A 34 -8.14 -4.71 11.99
CA TYR A 34 -8.23 -4.88 10.54
C TYR A 34 -9.47 -4.15 10.00
N LEU A 35 -9.30 -3.45 8.87
CA LEU A 35 -10.43 -3.04 8.05
C LEU A 35 -10.90 -4.26 7.29
N GLU A 36 -12.19 -4.55 7.31
CA GLU A 36 -12.73 -5.72 6.66
C GLU A 36 -14.10 -5.49 6.01
N PHE A 37 -14.31 -6.21 4.91
CA PHE A 37 -15.53 -6.19 4.12
C PHE A 37 -15.74 -7.59 3.53
N ASN A 38 -16.99 -8.06 3.54
CA ASN A 38 -17.37 -9.31 2.91
C ASN A 38 -18.29 -9.05 1.72
N LYS A 39 -17.96 -9.62 0.56
CA LYS A 39 -18.81 -9.61 -0.64
C LYS A 39 -18.71 -10.95 -1.34
N ASN A 40 -19.85 -11.54 -1.70
CA ASN A 40 -19.94 -12.85 -2.37
C ASN A 40 -19.05 -13.92 -1.70
N LYS A 41 -19.06 -14.00 -0.36
CA LYS A 41 -18.22 -14.93 0.44
C LYS A 41 -16.71 -14.68 0.35
N VAL A 42 -16.27 -13.64 -0.35
CA VAL A 42 -14.88 -13.15 -0.36
C VAL A 42 -14.69 -12.15 0.78
N TRP A 43 -13.66 -12.39 1.58
CA TRP A 43 -13.23 -11.47 2.63
C TRP A 43 -12.10 -10.59 2.11
N PHE A 44 -12.36 -9.29 2.03
CA PHE A 44 -11.35 -8.27 1.80
C PHE A 44 -10.89 -7.75 3.16
N ARG A 45 -9.58 -7.83 3.42
CA ARG A 45 -8.99 -7.38 4.67
C ARG A 45 -7.75 -6.54 4.43
N ALA A 46 -7.61 -5.50 5.21
CA ALA A 46 -6.48 -4.59 5.16
C ALA A 46 -6.03 -4.18 6.56
N ARG A 47 -4.75 -3.87 6.67
CA ARG A 47 -4.16 -3.21 7.84
C ARG A 47 -3.33 -2.03 7.34
N PRO A 48 -3.89 -0.81 7.38
CA PRO A 48 -3.10 0.38 7.12
C PRO A 48 -2.00 0.55 8.17
N ASN A 49 -0.98 1.33 7.85
CA ASN A 49 0.08 1.65 8.82
C ASN A 49 -0.45 2.61 9.90
N ALA A 50 -1.24 3.61 9.49
CA ALA A 50 -1.91 4.53 10.41
C ALA A 50 -3.21 5.10 9.82
N ILE A 51 -4.10 5.63 10.68
CA ILE A 51 -5.36 6.28 10.30
C ILE A 51 -5.58 7.52 11.17
N THR A 52 -6.36 8.46 10.66
CA THR A 52 -6.97 9.51 11.47
C THR A 52 -8.45 9.20 11.67
N ILE A 53 -8.98 9.54 12.85
CA ILE A 53 -10.37 9.32 13.22
C ILE A 53 -10.97 10.66 13.65
N ASP A 54 -12.20 10.96 13.23
CA ASP A 54 -12.93 12.15 13.69
C ASP A 54 -13.58 11.95 15.08
N GLN A 55 -14.23 13.00 15.57
CA GLN A 55 -14.98 12.96 16.84
C GLN A 55 -16.11 11.92 16.85
N ASN A 56 -16.58 11.47 15.67
CA ASN A 56 -17.65 10.50 15.49
C ASN A 56 -17.14 9.06 15.30
N GLN A 57 -15.86 8.80 15.58
CA GLN A 57 -15.23 7.49 15.37
C GLN A 57 -15.19 7.05 13.89
N LYS A 58 -15.27 7.98 12.94
CA LYS A 58 -15.13 7.70 11.52
C LYS A 58 -13.71 7.94 11.05
N ILE A 59 -13.21 7.02 10.22
CA ILE A 59 -11.91 7.17 9.57
C ILE A 59 -11.98 8.33 8.58
N THR A 60 -11.07 9.30 8.71
CA THR A 60 -11.00 10.48 7.84
C THR A 60 -9.79 10.50 6.92
N SER A 61 -8.73 9.76 7.26
CA SER A 61 -7.56 9.57 6.40
C SER A 61 -6.91 8.25 6.73
N VAL A 62 -6.24 7.69 5.72
CA VAL A 62 -5.43 6.49 5.83
C VAL A 62 -4.00 6.81 5.41
N LEU A 63 -3.02 6.25 6.10
CA LEU A 63 -1.60 6.30 5.76
C LEU A 63 -1.07 4.90 5.46
N SER A 64 -0.45 4.75 4.29
CA SER A 64 0.36 3.59 3.91
C SER A 64 1.83 4.00 3.84
N ILE A 65 2.69 3.35 4.62
CA ILE A 65 4.14 3.56 4.63
C ILE A 65 4.80 2.41 3.86
N LYS A 66 5.83 2.75 3.11
CA LYS A 66 6.68 1.82 2.36
C LYS A 66 8.13 2.20 2.60
N SER A 67 8.84 1.35 3.33
CA SER A 67 10.26 1.52 3.60
C SER A 67 11.06 0.61 2.67
N GLN A 68 12.03 1.17 1.95
CA GLN A 68 12.91 0.43 1.04
C GLN A 68 14.36 0.64 1.42
N PHE A 69 15.10 -0.44 1.66
CA PHE A 69 16.53 -0.38 1.88
C PHE A 69 17.26 -0.51 0.54
N LEU A 70 18.04 0.51 0.18
CA LEU A 70 18.72 0.63 -1.10
C LEU A 70 20.19 0.99 -0.87
N GLU A 71 21.08 0.53 -1.76
CA GLU A 71 22.49 0.97 -1.73
C GLU A 71 22.59 2.49 -1.97
N ARG A 72 21.71 3.00 -2.85
CA ARG A 72 21.59 4.43 -3.13
C ARG A 72 20.12 4.82 -3.16
N ALA A 73 19.75 5.77 -2.30
CA ALA A 73 18.39 6.30 -2.31
C ALA A 73 18.19 7.30 -3.47
N LEU A 74 17.00 7.24 -4.07
CA LEU A 74 16.62 7.97 -5.28
C LEU A 74 15.18 8.49 -5.15
N TRP A 75 15.04 9.81 -5.23
CA TRP A 75 13.74 10.45 -5.34
C TRP A 75 12.89 9.82 -6.44
N ARG A 76 11.60 9.63 -6.14
CA ARG A 76 10.60 9.24 -7.12
C ARG A 76 9.56 10.32 -7.23
N ASP A 77 9.15 10.59 -8.45
CA ASP A 77 8.14 11.61 -8.72
C ASP A 77 6.73 11.02 -8.67
N HIS A 78 6.61 9.70 -8.81
CA HIS A 78 5.35 8.98 -8.74
C HIS A 78 5.46 7.71 -7.87
N PRO A 79 4.35 7.30 -7.24
CA PRO A 79 4.30 6.05 -6.51
C PRO A 79 4.32 4.83 -7.47
N TYR A 80 4.64 3.66 -6.92
CA TYR A 80 4.45 2.40 -7.63
C TYR A 80 2.97 2.01 -7.66
N TRP A 81 2.51 1.46 -8.79
CA TRP A 81 1.13 0.99 -8.93
C TRP A 81 0.71 0.02 -7.82
N SER A 82 1.56 -0.94 -7.44
CA SER A 82 1.26 -1.87 -6.34
C SER A 82 0.94 -1.16 -5.03
N HIS A 83 1.64 -0.06 -4.72
CA HIS A 83 1.38 0.73 -3.52
C HIS A 83 0.08 1.52 -3.63
N VAL A 84 -0.21 2.05 -4.82
CA VAL A 84 -1.50 2.72 -5.10
C VAL A 84 -2.64 1.74 -4.92
N LEU A 85 -2.56 0.53 -5.48
CA LEU A 85 -3.60 -0.51 -5.35
C LEU A 85 -3.84 -0.90 -3.90
N GLN A 86 -2.76 -1.05 -3.13
CA GLN A 86 -2.85 -1.33 -1.70
C GLN A 86 -3.57 -0.19 -0.96
N LEU A 87 -3.19 1.06 -1.22
CA LEU A 87 -3.89 2.22 -0.65
C LEU A 87 -5.35 2.26 -1.10
N SER A 88 -5.65 2.00 -2.38
CA SER A 88 -7.02 1.99 -2.90
C SER A 88 -7.91 1.01 -2.14
N LEU A 89 -7.40 -0.19 -1.82
CA LEU A 89 -8.13 -1.13 -0.98
C LEU A 89 -8.41 -0.56 0.41
N TYR A 90 -7.43 0.12 1.02
CA TYR A 90 -7.60 0.69 2.35
C TYR A 90 -8.66 1.79 2.36
N LEU A 91 -8.63 2.67 1.36
CA LEU A 91 -9.59 3.76 1.18
C LEU A 91 -11.00 3.24 0.94
N PHE A 92 -11.14 2.23 0.06
CA PHE A 92 -12.41 1.54 -0.18
C PHE A 92 -13.00 0.97 1.11
N LEU A 93 -12.20 0.23 1.88
CA LEU A 93 -12.66 -0.38 3.15
C LEU A 93 -12.97 0.66 4.23
N ALA A 94 -12.29 1.80 4.22
CA ALA A 94 -12.54 2.92 5.13
C ALA A 94 -13.72 3.82 4.69
N GLY A 95 -14.24 3.64 3.47
CA GLY A 95 -15.33 4.46 2.92
C GLY A 95 -14.92 5.90 2.59
N ILE A 96 -13.65 6.12 2.27
CA ILE A 96 -13.08 7.42 1.88
C ILE A 96 -12.40 7.32 0.52
N ASP A 97 -12.14 8.46 -0.15
CA ASP A 97 -11.55 8.50 -1.50
C ASP A 97 -10.14 9.11 -1.53
N GLN A 98 -9.64 9.60 -0.40
CA GLN A 98 -8.32 10.21 -0.28
C GLN A 98 -7.53 9.64 0.89
N GLY A 99 -6.22 9.49 0.68
CA GLY A 99 -5.28 9.17 1.74
C GLY A 99 -3.85 9.40 1.33
N TYR A 100 -2.94 8.92 2.17
CA TYR A 100 -1.53 9.25 2.12
C TYR A 100 -0.71 8.01 1.84
N LEU A 101 0.20 8.12 0.89
CA LEU A 101 1.23 7.13 0.62
C LEU A 101 2.59 7.74 0.91
N CYS A 102 3.31 7.16 1.85
CA CYS A 102 4.67 7.55 2.19
C CYS A 102 5.65 6.49 1.65
N LEU A 103 6.62 6.92 0.85
CA LEU A 103 7.78 6.13 0.48
C LEU A 103 9.01 6.70 1.18
N CYS A 104 9.61 5.88 2.02
CA CYS A 104 10.86 6.17 2.70
C CYS A 104 11.95 5.26 2.15
N GLN A 105 13.06 5.84 1.70
CA GLN A 105 14.21 5.09 1.19
C GLN A 105 15.39 5.24 2.14
N LEU A 106 15.89 4.11 2.60
CA LEU A 106 16.89 4.01 3.64
C LEU A 106 18.17 3.44 3.04
N SER A 107 19.31 4.06 3.32
CA SER A 107 20.61 3.53 2.91
C SER A 107 21.04 2.38 3.84
N TYR A 108 21.56 1.30 3.27
CA TYR A 108 22.17 0.19 4.05
C TYR A 108 23.39 0.61 4.87
N GLU A 109 24.04 1.72 4.50
CA GLU A 109 25.32 2.13 5.07
C GLU A 109 25.20 2.92 6.38
N LYS A 110 23.99 3.25 6.83
CA LYS A 110 23.78 4.03 8.06
C LYS A 110 23.01 3.26 9.11
N GLU A 111 23.49 3.40 10.35
CA GLU A 111 22.81 3.00 11.58
C GLU A 111 21.37 3.54 11.58
N ALA A 112 20.48 2.80 12.24
CA ALA A 112 19.06 3.10 12.39
C ALA A 112 18.79 4.62 12.42
N ILE A 113 17.81 5.06 11.61
CA ILE A 113 17.41 6.47 11.52
C ILE A 113 17.26 6.98 12.94
N THR A 114 18.16 7.87 13.37
CA THR A 114 18.13 8.37 14.75
C THR A 114 17.25 9.61 14.86
N GLU A 115 16.87 10.24 13.74
CA GLU A 115 15.80 11.24 13.64
C GLU A 115 15.63 11.69 12.18
N PHE A 116 14.39 11.87 11.72
CA PHE A 116 14.11 12.68 10.53
C PHE A 116 14.25 14.16 10.90
N LYS A 117 15.45 14.74 10.68
CA LYS A 117 15.78 16.11 11.10
C LYS A 117 15.36 17.20 10.11
N SER A 118 15.11 16.84 8.85
CA SER A 118 14.71 17.78 7.81
C SER A 118 13.30 18.30 7.99
N GLN A 119 13.03 19.47 7.43
CA GLN A 119 11.65 19.93 7.26
C GLN A 119 11.01 19.19 6.08
N LEU A 120 9.70 18.96 6.21
CA LEU A 120 8.87 18.45 5.14
C LEU A 120 8.32 19.65 4.37
N GLU A 121 8.59 19.71 3.08
CA GLU A 121 8.19 20.82 2.21
C GLU A 121 7.24 20.31 1.14
N MET A 122 6.20 21.10 0.85
CA MET A 122 5.31 20.84 -0.26
C MET A 122 6.05 21.12 -1.57
N GLU A 123 5.90 20.25 -2.54
CA GLU A 123 6.58 20.34 -3.82
C GLU A 123 5.58 20.49 -4.97
N ASP A 124 5.90 21.37 -5.90
CA ASP A 124 5.22 21.43 -7.18
C ASP A 124 5.62 20.20 -8.02
N SER A 125 4.64 19.38 -8.39
CA SER A 125 4.85 18.26 -9.31
C SER A 125 4.00 18.45 -10.56
N TYR A 126 4.58 18.17 -11.73
CA TYR A 126 3.84 18.19 -12.99
C TYR A 126 2.68 17.19 -12.99
N LEU A 127 2.72 16.15 -12.14
CA LEU A 127 1.68 15.14 -12.00
C LEU A 127 0.50 15.58 -11.12
N LEU A 128 0.59 16.74 -10.46
CA LEU A 128 -0.47 17.23 -9.59
C LEU A 128 -1.79 17.38 -10.35
N ASN A 129 -2.85 16.83 -9.76
CA ASN A 129 -4.23 16.82 -10.25
C ASN A 129 -4.44 16.18 -11.63
N GLN A 130 -3.41 15.55 -12.21
CA GLN A 130 -3.56 14.75 -13.41
C GLN A 130 -4.29 13.44 -13.10
N ASN A 131 -5.23 13.04 -13.96
CA ASN A 131 -5.86 11.73 -13.86
C ASN A 131 -4.92 10.66 -14.45
N ILE A 132 -4.29 9.88 -13.58
CA ILE A 132 -3.38 8.80 -13.94
C ILE A 132 -4.18 7.51 -13.97
N SER A 133 -4.29 6.90 -15.15
CA SER A 133 -5.11 5.70 -15.37
C SER A 133 -4.28 4.51 -15.85
N TYR A 134 -4.67 3.32 -15.42
CA TYR A 134 -4.08 2.05 -15.84
C TYR A 134 -5.14 0.96 -15.89
N TYR A 135 -4.90 -0.06 -16.71
CA TYR A 135 -5.72 -1.26 -16.76
C TYR A 135 -4.95 -2.40 -16.10
N LEU A 136 -5.41 -2.84 -14.93
CA LEU A 136 -4.90 -4.08 -14.33
C LEU A 136 -5.20 -5.23 -15.26
N ARG A 137 -4.19 -6.06 -15.53
CA ARG A 137 -4.35 -7.28 -16.32
C ARG A 137 -4.12 -8.47 -15.40
N PRO A 138 -5.19 -9.04 -14.82
CA PRO A 138 -5.09 -10.22 -13.99
C PRO A 138 -4.43 -11.36 -14.78
N LYS A 139 -3.69 -12.24 -14.08
CA LYS A 139 -3.17 -13.48 -14.69
C LYS A 139 -4.23 -14.59 -14.79
N LEU A 140 -5.49 -14.24 -14.55
CA LEU A 140 -6.64 -15.13 -14.56
C LEU A 140 -7.23 -15.06 -15.96
N ASN A 141 -7.17 -16.16 -16.72
CA ASN A 141 -7.43 -16.18 -18.16
C ASN A 141 -8.82 -15.64 -18.55
N ASP A 142 -9.79 -15.75 -17.65
CA ASP A 142 -11.19 -15.39 -17.90
C ASP A 142 -11.58 -14.03 -17.29
N MET A 143 -10.64 -13.34 -16.65
CA MET A 143 -10.89 -12.04 -16.04
C MET A 143 -10.44 -10.92 -16.99
N GLN A 144 -11.36 -10.02 -17.31
CA GLN A 144 -11.06 -8.87 -18.15
C GLN A 144 -10.11 -7.88 -17.46
N ALA A 145 -9.52 -6.99 -18.26
CA ALA A 145 -8.65 -5.96 -17.72
C ALA A 145 -9.47 -4.93 -16.92
N LEU A 146 -9.04 -4.63 -15.70
CA LEU A 146 -9.80 -3.82 -14.74
C LEU A 146 -9.27 -2.37 -14.72
N PRO A 147 -10.09 -1.36 -15.03
CA PRO A 147 -9.65 0.03 -15.04
C PRO A 147 -9.46 0.55 -13.62
N ILE A 148 -8.34 1.21 -13.38
CA ILE A 148 -8.06 1.93 -12.14
C ILE A 148 -7.45 3.28 -12.46
N SER A 149 -7.95 4.32 -11.81
CA SER A 149 -7.38 5.66 -11.89
C SER A 149 -7.22 6.32 -10.53
N TYR A 150 -6.27 7.24 -10.46
CA TYR A 150 -6.02 8.07 -9.29
C TYR A 150 -5.47 9.45 -9.70
N GLN A 151 -5.49 10.38 -8.76
CA GLN A 151 -4.87 11.70 -8.87
C GLN A 151 -3.92 11.90 -7.69
N ILE A 152 -2.77 12.52 -7.95
CA ILE A 152 -1.90 13.05 -6.90
C ILE A 152 -2.38 14.48 -6.62
N THR A 153 -2.87 14.74 -5.42
CA THR A 153 -3.44 16.06 -5.06
C THR A 153 -2.42 16.95 -4.37
N GLU A 154 -1.52 16.35 -3.59
CA GLU A 154 -0.46 17.05 -2.86
C GLU A 154 0.78 16.14 -2.83
N VAL A 155 1.97 16.74 -2.85
CA VAL A 155 3.27 16.05 -2.73
C VAL A 155 4.11 16.78 -1.70
N TRP A 156 4.73 16.01 -0.82
CA TRP A 156 5.74 16.53 0.10
C TRP A 156 7.02 15.71 0.05
N LYS A 157 8.14 16.40 0.18
CA LYS A 157 9.46 15.80 0.27
C LYS A 157 10.22 16.40 1.45
N ASN A 158 11.02 15.57 2.12
CA ASN A 158 11.91 16.10 3.15
C ASN A 158 13.13 16.77 2.49
N ASN A 159 13.51 17.96 2.97
CA ASN A 159 14.53 18.79 2.33
C ASN A 159 16.00 18.32 2.52
N HIS A 160 16.24 17.12 3.08
CA HIS A 160 17.60 16.66 3.37
C HIS A 160 18.27 15.90 2.23
N LYS A 161 19.61 15.88 2.30
CA LYS A 161 20.56 15.09 1.50
C LYS A 161 20.06 13.67 1.21
N LYS A 162 20.53 13.14 0.07
CA LYS A 162 20.36 11.81 -0.55
C LYS A 162 20.33 10.57 0.35
N ASP A 163 20.50 10.69 1.66
CA ASP A 163 20.76 9.56 2.56
C ASP A 163 19.47 8.96 3.14
N THR A 164 18.40 9.76 3.30
CA THR A 164 17.06 9.29 3.72
C THR A 164 15.90 10.04 3.03
N PRO A 165 15.75 9.92 1.70
CA PRO A 165 14.63 10.50 0.97
C PRO A 165 13.30 9.95 1.49
N LEU A 166 12.39 10.86 1.82
CA LEU A 166 11.02 10.59 2.19
C LEU A 166 10.10 11.41 1.30
N THR A 167 9.23 10.73 0.56
CA THR A 167 8.20 11.36 -0.28
C THR A 167 6.83 10.92 0.20
N ILE A 168 5.94 11.88 0.36
CA ILE A 168 4.53 11.67 0.70
C ILE A 168 3.69 12.16 -0.47
N TRP A 169 2.78 11.31 -0.93
CA TRP A 169 1.74 11.68 -1.88
C TRP A 169 0.39 11.62 -1.18
N LYS A 170 -0.41 12.68 -1.30
CA LYS A 170 -1.84 12.62 -1.04
C LYS A 170 -2.54 12.18 -2.31
N ILE A 171 -3.12 11.00 -2.27
CA ILE A 171 -3.69 10.32 -3.43
C ILE A 171 -5.20 10.32 -3.30
N LYS A 172 -5.88 10.79 -4.35
CA LYS A 172 -7.32 10.63 -4.55
C LYS A 172 -7.58 9.49 -5.51
N ILE A 173 -8.34 8.48 -5.09
CA ILE A 173 -8.71 7.34 -5.94
C ILE A 173 -10.07 7.58 -6.60
N ASN A 174 -10.30 6.94 -7.75
CA ASN A 174 -11.65 6.80 -8.28
C ASN A 174 -12.37 5.65 -7.58
N SER A 175 -13.07 5.95 -6.49
CA SER A 175 -13.76 4.94 -5.66
C SER A 175 -14.81 4.14 -6.44
N GLN A 176 -15.46 4.74 -7.44
CA GLN A 176 -16.43 4.03 -8.28
C GLN A 176 -15.74 2.96 -9.14
N GLN A 177 -14.66 3.32 -9.82
CA GLN A 177 -13.87 2.35 -10.60
C GLN A 177 -13.29 1.25 -9.71
N PHE A 178 -12.78 1.61 -8.54
CA PHE A 178 -12.23 0.62 -7.62
C PHE A 178 -13.31 -0.31 -7.05
N SER A 179 -14.53 0.20 -6.83
CA SER A 179 -15.67 -0.65 -6.47
C SER A 179 -15.96 -1.68 -7.57
N THR A 180 -15.92 -1.30 -8.85
CA THR A 180 -16.06 -2.26 -9.96
C THR A 180 -14.98 -3.33 -9.93
N VAL A 181 -13.73 -2.97 -9.61
CA VAL A 181 -12.64 -3.95 -9.44
C VAL A 181 -12.95 -4.96 -8.33
N ILE A 182 -13.45 -4.50 -7.18
CA ILE A 182 -13.84 -5.38 -6.08
C ILE A 182 -14.99 -6.31 -6.49
N ASP A 183 -15.95 -5.79 -7.24
CA ASP A 183 -17.11 -6.53 -7.72
C ASP A 183 -16.69 -7.64 -8.68
N ASP A 184 -15.87 -7.31 -9.68
CA ASP A 184 -15.37 -8.27 -10.67
C ASP A 184 -14.51 -9.36 -10.00
N ILE A 185 -13.66 -9.01 -9.02
CA ILE A 185 -12.88 -9.99 -8.25
C ILE A 185 -13.82 -10.92 -7.46
N SER A 186 -14.86 -10.36 -6.85
CA SER A 186 -15.79 -11.11 -6.02
C SER A 186 -16.65 -12.07 -6.85
N GLU A 187 -17.14 -11.62 -7.99
CA GLU A 187 -17.91 -12.43 -8.95
C GLU A 187 -17.05 -13.53 -9.57
N TRP A 188 -15.83 -13.19 -9.99
CA TRP A 188 -14.87 -14.17 -10.47
C TRP A 188 -14.66 -15.24 -9.39
N TRP A 189 -14.33 -14.85 -8.15
CA TRP A 189 -14.10 -15.82 -7.08
C TRP A 189 -15.31 -16.72 -6.79
N ASP A 190 -16.53 -16.16 -6.72
CA ASP A 190 -17.75 -16.93 -6.46
C ASP A 190 -17.99 -17.99 -7.55
N SER A 191 -17.62 -17.69 -8.80
CA SER A 191 -17.72 -18.62 -9.95
C SER A 191 -16.77 -19.82 -9.86
N TYR A 192 -15.64 -19.71 -9.15
CA TYR A 192 -14.65 -20.79 -8.99
C TYR A 192 -14.58 -21.37 -7.58
N LEU A 193 -15.50 -21.01 -6.67
CA LEU A 193 -15.52 -21.50 -5.28
C LEU A 193 -15.52 -23.04 -5.17
N THR A 194 -16.13 -23.72 -6.13
CA THR A 194 -16.23 -25.19 -6.19
C THR A 194 -15.18 -25.84 -7.07
N ASP A 195 -14.42 -25.04 -7.83
CA ASP A 195 -13.46 -25.54 -8.81
C ASP A 195 -12.08 -25.62 -8.18
N SER A 196 -11.63 -26.85 -7.93
CA SER A 196 -10.22 -27.06 -7.57
C SER A 196 -9.35 -26.71 -8.77
N PRO A 197 -8.32 -25.87 -8.62
CA PRO A 197 -7.45 -25.53 -9.74
C PRO A 197 -6.85 -26.80 -10.34
N GLU A 198 -6.97 -26.96 -11.66
CA GLU A 198 -6.36 -28.09 -12.33
C GLU A 198 -4.83 -28.01 -12.19
N LEU A 199 -4.27 -28.90 -11.38
CA LEU A 199 -2.81 -29.00 -11.24
C LEU A 199 -2.20 -29.27 -12.62
N THR A 200 -1.20 -28.47 -12.99
CA THR A 200 -0.38 -28.72 -14.18
C THR A 200 0.30 -30.08 -14.06
N LYS A 201 0.74 -30.66 -15.19
CA LYS A 201 1.52 -31.92 -15.19
C LYS A 201 2.74 -31.85 -14.25
N LYS A 202 3.34 -30.67 -14.09
CA LYS A 202 4.50 -30.44 -13.21
C LYS A 202 4.09 -30.49 -11.74
N GLU A 203 3.01 -29.80 -11.36
CA GLU A 203 2.48 -29.79 -10.00
C GLU A 203 1.94 -31.17 -9.59
N LYS A 204 1.23 -31.86 -10.49
CA LYS A 204 0.79 -33.26 -10.30
C LYS A 204 1.98 -34.18 -10.00
N ARG A 205 3.11 -34.01 -10.71
CA ARG A 205 4.35 -34.77 -10.47
C ARG A 205 5.01 -34.42 -9.13
N GLN A 206 5.00 -33.15 -8.72
CA GLN A 206 5.56 -32.70 -7.44
C GLN A 206 4.73 -33.19 -6.26
N ALA A 207 3.40 -33.08 -6.32
CA ALA A 207 2.48 -33.61 -5.32
C ALA A 207 2.66 -35.13 -5.15
N LYS A 208 2.79 -35.88 -6.25
CA LYS A 208 3.03 -37.33 -6.23
C LYS A 208 4.40 -37.70 -5.62
N LYS A 209 5.43 -36.87 -5.80
CA LYS A 209 6.74 -37.06 -5.15
C LYS A 209 6.70 -36.75 -3.65
N ALA A 210 5.94 -35.72 -3.24
CA ALA A 210 5.76 -35.36 -1.84
C ALA A 210 5.01 -36.46 -1.07
N MET A 211 3.95 -37.04 -1.65
CA MET A 211 3.21 -38.14 -1.04
C MET A 211 4.02 -39.44 -0.90
N LYS A 212 4.96 -39.71 -1.82
CA LYS A 212 5.87 -40.87 -1.74
C LYS A 212 6.96 -40.75 -0.67
N LYS A 213 7.15 -39.59 -0.04
CA LYS A 213 8.10 -39.39 1.07
C LYS A 213 7.48 -39.58 2.46
N ILE A 214 6.17 -39.76 2.52
CA ILE A 214 5.39 -39.89 3.77
C ILE A 214 5.17 -41.38 4.11
N TYR A 215 5.57 -42.30 3.23
CA TYR A 215 5.63 -43.74 3.42
C TYR A 215 7.04 -44.23 3.07
#